data_AF-A0A7Y3T6P5-F1
#
_entry.id   AF-A0A7Y3T6P5-F1
#
_cell.length_a   1.000
_cell.length_b   1.000
_cell.length_c   1.000
_cell.angle_alpha   90.00
_cell.angle_beta   90.00
_cell.angle_gamma   90.00
#
_symmetry.space_group_name_H-M   'P 1'
#
loop_
_entity.id
_entity.type
_entity.pdbx_description
1 polymer ?
#
loop_
_entity_poly.entity_id
_entity_poly.type
_entity_poly.pdbx_seq_one_letter_code
_entity_poly.pdbx_strand_id
1 'polypeptide(L)' 'MKAPVAYTYVILNERRRSTTRWSLAIQFPNGILERLTTYKSRYRALSAAKTLAVGSCRIEVRA' A
#
# COMPACT_ATOMS: atom_id res chain seq x y z
N MET A 1 -6.66 -21.57 14.55
CA MET A 1 -6.25 -20.68 13.43
C MET A 1 -5.43 -19.54 14.01
N LYS A 2 -4.24 -19.24 13.47
CA LYS A 2 -3.47 -18.05 13.91
C LYS A 2 -4.33 -16.81 13.66
N ALA A 3 -4.41 -15.91 14.65
CA ALA A 3 -5.12 -14.66 14.49
C ALA A 3 -4.57 -13.91 13.25
N PRO A 4 -5.43 -13.33 12.39
CA PRO A 4 -4.97 -12.58 11.24
C PRO A 4 -4.05 -11.45 11.74
N VAL A 5 -2.82 -11.43 11.25
CA VAL A 5 -1.86 -10.38 11.57
C VAL A 5 -2.48 -9.06 11.11
N ALA A 6 -2.63 -8.09 12.01
CA ALA A 6 -3.14 -6.78 11.64
C ALA A 6 -2.14 -6.12 10.68
N TYR A 7 -2.53 -5.88 9.44
CA TYR A 7 -1.68 -5.21 8.46
C TYR A 7 -2.37 -3.97 7.88
N THR A 8 -1.58 -2.96 7.52
CA THR A 8 -2.04 -1.70 6.93
C THR A 8 -1.59 -1.64 5.47
N TYR A 9 -2.51 -1.36 4.55
CA TYR A 9 -2.11 -1.07 3.18
C TYR A 9 -1.57 0.36 3.10
N VAL A 10 -0.34 0.52 2.65
CA VAL A 10 0.33 1.81 2.52
C VAL A 10 0.60 2.10 1.06
N ILE A 11 0.20 3.28 0.60
CA ILE A 11 0.50 3.77 -0.73
C ILE A 11 1.62 4.78 -0.61
N LEU A 12 2.77 4.48 -1.22
CA LEU A 12 3.98 5.29 -1.19
C LEU A 12 4.17 6.02 -2.52
N ASN A 13 4.49 7.30 -2.46
CA ASN A 13 4.94 8.05 -3.62
C ASN A 13 6.45 7.86 -3.82
N GLU A 14 6.81 7.19 -4.90
CA GLU A 14 8.20 7.01 -5.33
C GLU A 14 8.50 7.99 -6.48
N ARG A 15 9.07 9.14 -6.12
CA ARG A 15 9.53 10.13 -7.08
C ARG A 15 10.98 9.82 -7.48
N ARG A 16 11.21 9.44 -8.74
CA ARG A 16 12.56 9.16 -9.27
C ARG A 16 12.86 10.09 -10.44
N ARG A 17 13.78 11.06 -10.25
CA ARG A 17 14.32 12.08 -11.20
C ARG A 17 13.33 12.73 -12.19
N SER A 18 12.67 11.96 -13.06
CA SER A 18 11.70 12.41 -14.07
C SER A 18 10.35 11.69 -14.05
N THR A 19 10.16 10.65 -13.23
CA THR A 19 8.90 9.88 -13.19
C THR A 19 8.41 9.71 -11.76
N THR A 20 7.13 10.01 -11.55
CA THR A 20 6.42 9.75 -10.30
C THR A 20 5.73 8.40 -10.42
N ARG A 21 6.04 7.46 -9.52
CA ARG A 21 5.33 6.18 -9.40
C ARG A 21 4.71 6.08 -8.02
N TRP A 22 3.64 5.30 -7.93
CA TRP A 22 2.92 5.05 -6.69
C TRP A 22 3.01 3.57 -6.36
N SER A 23 3.69 3.24 -5.27
CA SER A 23 3.88 1.87 -4.82
C SER A 23 2.79 1.49 -3.83
N LEU A 24 2.21 0.30 -4.00
CA LEU A 24 1.36 -0.32 -3.00
C LEU A 24 2.21 -1.26 -2.17
N ALA A 25 2.17 -1.07 -0.86
CA ALA A 25 2.88 -1.86 0.11
C ALA A 25 1.96 -2.28 1.26
N ILE A 26 2.37 -3.31 1.99
CA ILE A 26 1.76 -3.72 3.25
C ILE A 26 2.73 -3.35 4.37
N GLN A 27 2.24 -2.68 5.40
CA GLN A 27 2.96 -2.45 6.64
C GLN A 27 2.46 -3.44 7.71
N PHE A 28 3.39 -4.23 8.22
CA PHE A 28 3.16 -5.15 9.32
C PHE A 28 3.29 -4.45 10.69
N PRO A 29 2.75 -5.02 11.79
CA PRO A 29 2.83 -4.42 13.12
C PRO A 29 4.25 -4.21 13.64
N ASN A 30 5.19 -5.03 13.17
CA ASN A 30 6.61 -4.94 13.52
C ASN A 30 7.34 -3.81 12.75
N GLY A 31 6.63 -3.00 11.96
CA GLY A 31 7.19 -1.89 11.20
C GLY A 31 7.80 -2.30 9.86
N ILE A 32 7.83 -3.59 9.52
CA ILE A 32 8.29 -4.05 8.20
C ILE A 32 7.30 -3.57 7.14
N LEU A 33 7.86 -3.01 6.07
CA LEU A 33 7.10 -2.56 4.91
C LEU A 33 7.48 -3.42 3.70
N GLU A 34 6.50 -4.15 3.18
CA GLU A 34 6.70 -5.05 2.05
C GLU A 34 5.96 -4.49 0.82
N ARG A 35 6.73 -4.21 -0.24
CA ARG A 35 6.18 -3.67 -1.49
C ARG A 35 5.54 -4.80 -2.29
N LEU A 36 4.26 -4.64 -2.62
CA LEU A 36 3.53 -5.59 -3.46
C LEU A 36 3.73 -5.28 -4.94
N THR A 37 3.47 -4.03 -5.33
CA THR A 37 3.45 -3.63 -6.75
C THR A 37 3.57 -2.12 -6.92
N THR A 38 3.79 -1.66 -8.15
CA THR A 38 3.94 -0.25 -8.49
C THR A 38 2.98 0.17 -9.60
N TYR A 39 2.44 1.37 -9.47
CA TYR A 39 1.46 1.96 -10.38
C TYR A 39 1.97 3.29 -10.93
N LYS A 40 1.55 3.63 -12.15
CA LYS A 40 1.81 4.95 -12.74
C LYS A 40 0.96 6.07 -12.15
N SER A 41 -0.12 5.74 -11.43
CA SER A 41 -1.10 6.70 -10.93
C SER A 41 -1.52 6.36 -9.51
N ARG A 42 -1.66 7.41 -8.68
CA ARG A 42 -2.19 7.34 -7.31
C ARG A 42 -3.56 6.67 -7.26
N TYR A 43 -4.44 7.02 -8.21
CA TYR A 43 -5.81 6.51 -8.26
C TYR A 43 -5.84 4.99 -8.47
N ARG A 44 -4.99 4.46 -9.37
CA ARG A 44 -4.90 3.02 -9.60
C ARG A 44 -4.37 2.28 -8.37
N ALA A 45 -3.35 2.83 -7.71
CA ALA A 45 -2.83 2.27 -6.46
C ALA A 45 -3.90 2.26 -5.35
N LEU A 46 -4.67 3.34 -5.22
CA LEU A 46 -5.78 3.46 -4.27
C LEU A 46 -6.91 2.48 -4.55
N SER A 47 -7.32 2.36 -5.81
CA SER A 47 -8.37 1.43 -6.19
C SER A 47 -7.96 -0.01 -5.88
N ALA A 48 -6.73 -0.39 -6.22
CA ALA A 48 -6.21 -1.72 -5.90
C ALA A 48 -6.13 -1.96 -4.39
N ALA A 49 -5.65 -0.98 -3.62
CA ALA A 49 -5.63 -1.07 -2.16
C ALA A 49 -7.03 -1.29 -1.57
N LYS A 50 -8.04 -0.54 -2.05
CA LYS A 50 -9.44 -0.71 -1.63
C LYS A 50 -9.99 -2.09 -2.01
N THR A 51 -9.68 -2.59 -3.21
CA THR A 51 -10.08 -3.93 -3.66
C THR A 51 -9.38 -5.05 -2.89
N LEU A 52 -8.19 -4.83 -2.33
CA LEU A 52 -7.50 -5.82 -1.50
C LEU A 52 -7.89 -5.73 -0.02
N ALA A 53 -8.30 -4.54 0.42
CA ALA A 53 -8.69 -4.25 1.78
C ALA A 53 -10.15 -4.64 2.10
N VAL A 54 -10.78 -5.54 1.34
CA VAL A 54 -12.22 -5.96 1.36
C VAL A 54 -12.85 -6.17 2.76
N GLY A 55 -12.06 -6.24 3.84
CA GLY A 55 -12.54 -6.06 5.21
C GLY A 55 -11.54 -5.42 6.21
N SER A 56 -10.34 -4.98 5.79
CA SER A 56 -9.36 -4.33 6.67
C SER A 56 -9.33 -2.81 6.44
N CYS A 57 -10.07 -2.05 7.24
CA CYS A 57 -10.30 -0.60 7.09
C CYS A 57 -9.06 0.33 7.09
N ARG A 58 -7.83 -0.17 7.14
CA ARG A 58 -6.63 0.67 7.27
C ARG A 58 -5.86 0.75 5.96
N ILE A 59 -6.13 1.84 5.24
CA ILE A 59 -5.36 2.29 4.08
C ILE A 59 -4.73 3.62 4.44
N GLU A 60 -3.40 3.71 4.37
CA GLU A 60 -2.65 4.95 4.52
C GLU A 60 -2.06 5.39 3.18
N VAL A 61 -2.11 6.68 2.90
CA VAL A 61 -1.43 7.27 1.74
C VAL A 61 -0.32 8.16 2.25
N ARG A 62 0.92 7.84 1.87
CA ARG A 62 2.12 8.62 2.19
C ARG A 62 2.69 9.18 0.88
N ALA A 63 2.50 10.49 0.70
CA ALA A 63 2.82 11.21 -0.53
C ALA A 63 4.15 11.95 -0.45
#